data_AF-A0A953F735-F1
#
_entry.id   AF-A0A953F735-F1
#
_cell.length_a   1.000
_cell.length_b   1.000
_cell.length_c   1.000
_cell.angle_alpha   90.00
_cell.angle_beta   90.00
_cell.angle_gamma   90.00
#
_symmetry.space_group_name_H-M   'P 1'
#
loop_
_entity.id
_entity.type
_entity.pdbx_description
1 polymer ?
#
loop_
_entity_poly.entity_id
_entity_poly.type
_entity_poly.pdbx_seq_one_letter_code
_entity_poly.pdbx_strand_id
1 'polypeptide(L)'
;AIRNGDQREKSIYYFSFDAADYKIKPKPEFQKFVAGFGQLCTYIKSASYIPAHKNFSIIRTIVLNQSSKILQDDTGVPYKQLDQSKYDVQLWGTYTKTIKDLSWGYDPELRKALEASGNNQPLPFRISYNGNYGEGMMLYAKRK
;
A
#
# COMPACT_ATOMS: atom_id res chain seq x y z
N ALA A 1 5.68 5.53 21.11
CA ALA A 1 5.39 5.92 22.51
C ALA A 1 4.34 4.98 23.07
N ILE A 2 4.65 4.29 24.17
CA ILE A 2 3.64 3.53 24.93
C ILE A 2 2.78 4.58 25.63
N ARG A 3 1.47 4.61 25.35
CA ARG A 3 0.54 5.47 26.10
C ARG A 3 0.51 4.97 27.54
N ASN A 4 0.84 5.83 28.51
CA ASN A 4 0.64 5.54 29.92
C ASN A 4 -0.84 5.19 30.16
N GLY A 5 -1.10 4.01 30.73
CA GLY A 5 -2.43 3.55 31.12
C GLY A 5 -3.10 2.51 30.21
N ASP A 6 -2.49 2.11 29.08
CA ASP A 6 -3.04 1.02 28.27
C ASP A 6 -2.59 -0.33 28.87
N GLN A 7 -3.42 -0.92 29.73
CA GLN A 7 -3.17 -2.22 30.37
C GLN A 7 -3.42 -3.42 29.44
N ARG A 8 -3.73 -3.16 28.16
CA ARG A 8 -3.98 -4.22 27.17
C ARG A 8 -2.67 -4.71 26.59
N GLU A 9 -2.49 -6.02 26.65
CA GLU A 9 -1.41 -6.69 25.95
C GLU A 9 -1.53 -6.43 24.44
N LYS A 10 -0.40 -6.09 23.81
CA LYS A 10 -0.31 -5.87 22.36
C LYS A 10 0.79 -6.76 21.82
N SER A 11 0.43 -7.56 20.83
CA SER A 11 1.36 -8.45 20.15
C SER A 11 1.82 -7.85 18.82
N ILE A 12 3.11 -8.03 18.50
CA ILE A 12 3.65 -7.74 17.17
C ILE A 12 4.04 -9.08 16.55
N TYR A 13 3.52 -9.34 15.35
CA TYR A 13 3.86 -10.53 14.58
C TYR A 13 4.80 -10.13 13.43
N TYR A 14 5.96 -10.78 13.37
CA TYR A 14 6.91 -10.64 12.27
C TYR A 14 6.95 -11.93 11.46
N PHE A 15 6.87 -11.80 10.15
CA PHE A 15 6.93 -12.93 9.23
C PHE A 15 8.06 -12.72 8.23
N SER A 16 9.01 -13.65 8.22
CA SER A 16 10.12 -13.67 7.27
C SER A 16 9.89 -14.74 6.21
N PHE A 17 9.32 -14.36 5.08
CA PHE A 17 9.17 -15.24 3.93
C PHE A 17 9.10 -14.46 2.61
N ASP A 18 9.32 -15.16 1.51
CA ASP A 18 9.11 -14.63 0.16
C ASP A 18 7.60 -14.55 -0.16
N ALA A 19 7.12 -13.32 -0.29
CA ALA A 19 5.73 -12.97 -0.53
C ALA A 19 5.23 -13.28 -1.96
N ALA A 20 6.08 -13.78 -2.85
CA ALA A 20 5.68 -14.16 -4.20
C ALA A 20 4.65 -15.29 -4.18
N ASP A 21 3.73 -15.27 -5.15
CA ASP A 21 2.57 -16.14 -5.22
C ASP A 21 2.96 -17.63 -5.16
N TYR A 22 4.03 -18.04 -5.85
CA TYR A 22 4.51 -19.43 -5.86
C TYR A 22 5.10 -19.89 -4.51
N LYS A 23 5.52 -18.97 -3.65
CA LYS A 23 6.07 -19.26 -2.31
C LYS A 23 5.02 -19.19 -1.21
N ILE A 24 4.01 -18.32 -1.36
CA ILE A 24 2.94 -18.15 -0.38
C ILE A 24 1.74 -19.07 -0.61
N LYS A 25 1.46 -19.46 -1.86
CA LYS A 25 0.39 -20.41 -2.20
C LYS A 25 0.48 -21.74 -1.44
N PRO A 26 1.66 -22.37 -1.27
CA PRO A 26 1.78 -23.59 -0.46
C PRO A 26 1.75 -23.34 1.06
N LYS A 27 1.55 -22.09 1.52
CA LYS A 27 1.52 -21.69 2.94
C LYS A 27 0.15 -21.11 3.33
N PRO A 28 -0.93 -21.92 3.33
CA PRO A 28 -2.28 -21.43 3.64
C PRO A 28 -2.41 -20.91 5.08
N GLU A 29 -1.55 -21.33 6.00
CA GLU A 29 -1.53 -20.90 7.40
C GLU A 29 -1.33 -19.40 7.56
N PHE A 30 -0.49 -18.77 6.74
CA PHE A 30 -0.31 -17.31 6.78
C PHE A 30 -1.61 -16.59 6.42
N GLN A 31 -2.27 -17.02 5.34
CA GLN A 31 -3.51 -16.41 4.89
C GLN A 31 -4.63 -16.60 5.92
N LYS A 32 -4.72 -17.80 6.52
CA LYS A 32 -5.68 -18.09 7.61
C LYS A 32 -5.40 -17.26 8.86
N PHE A 33 -4.14 -17.13 9.24
CA PHE A 33 -3.72 -16.31 10.37
C PHE A 33 -4.14 -14.86 10.19
N VAL A 34 -3.79 -14.28 9.03
CA VAL A 34 -4.14 -12.89 8.70
C VAL A 34 -5.65 -12.72 8.64
N ALA A 35 -6.39 -13.65 8.00
CA ALA A 35 -7.86 -13.64 7.96
C ALA A 35 -8.54 -13.63 9.34
N GLY A 36 -7.90 -14.21 10.37
CA GLY A 36 -8.43 -14.28 11.73
C GLY A 36 -8.59 -12.93 12.44
N PHE A 37 -7.93 -11.86 11.96
CA PHE A 37 -8.02 -10.53 12.57
C PHE A 37 -9.27 -9.73 12.18
N GLY A 38 -10.11 -10.22 11.26
CA GLY A 38 -11.25 -9.46 10.75
C GLY A 38 -10.81 -8.27 9.89
N GLN A 39 -11.45 -7.11 10.03
CA GLN A 39 -11.09 -5.92 9.23
C GLN A 39 -9.83 -5.24 9.76
N LEU A 40 -8.89 -4.94 8.86
CA LEU A 40 -7.59 -4.36 9.20
C LEU A 40 -7.45 -2.90 8.73
N CYS A 41 -6.62 -2.16 9.47
CA CYS A 41 -6.00 -0.94 8.98
C CYS A 41 -4.61 -1.29 8.47
N THR A 42 -4.38 -1.11 7.18
CA THR A 42 -3.17 -1.57 6.50
C THR A 42 -2.30 -0.39 6.11
N TYR A 43 -1.02 -0.45 6.44
CA TYR A 43 0.01 0.44 5.91
C TYR A 43 0.94 -0.35 4.99
N ILE A 44 1.18 0.14 3.77
CA ILE A 44 2.04 -0.54 2.79
C ILE A 44 3.17 0.39 2.35
N LYS A 45 4.37 -0.16 2.47
CA LYS A 45 5.59 0.27 1.80
C LYS A 45 6.25 -0.99 1.27
N SER A 46 6.54 -1.06 -0.02
CA SER A 46 7.20 -2.25 -0.59
C SER A 46 8.58 -1.95 -1.14
N ALA A 47 9.40 -3.00 -1.18
CA ALA A 47 10.59 -3.03 -2.02
C ALA A 47 10.12 -3.12 -3.48
N SER A 48 10.58 -2.20 -4.30
CA SER A 48 10.10 -1.97 -5.66
C SER A 48 8.58 -1.77 -5.70
N TYR A 49 7.97 -1.86 -6.88
CA TYR A 49 6.52 -1.78 -7.07
C TYR A 49 5.90 -3.19 -7.08
N ILE A 50 6.38 -4.10 -6.21
CA ILE A 50 6.00 -5.53 -6.28
C ILE A 50 4.49 -5.79 -6.18
N PRO A 51 3.66 -5.04 -5.43
CA PRO A 51 2.22 -5.26 -5.44
C PRO A 51 1.59 -4.91 -6.81
N ALA A 52 2.27 -4.19 -7.69
CA ALA A 52 1.86 -4.02 -9.09
C ALA A 52 2.18 -5.24 -9.96
N HIS A 53 3.16 -6.05 -9.56
CA HIS A 53 3.60 -7.20 -10.32
C HIS A 53 2.62 -8.37 -10.21
N LYS A 54 2.46 -9.14 -11.31
CA LYS A 54 1.48 -10.23 -11.41
C LYS A 54 1.75 -11.39 -10.43
N ASN A 55 3.01 -11.62 -10.09
CA ASN A 55 3.44 -12.70 -9.19
C ASN A 55 3.27 -12.37 -7.69
N PHE A 56 2.62 -11.25 -7.35
CA PHE A 56 2.31 -10.87 -5.96
C PHE A 56 0.81 -10.61 -5.78
N SER A 57 0.00 -11.29 -6.57
CA SER A 57 -1.45 -11.13 -6.58
C SER A 57 -2.11 -11.60 -5.29
N ILE A 58 -1.55 -12.59 -4.61
CA ILE A 58 -2.11 -13.15 -3.36
C ILE A 58 -2.02 -12.11 -2.24
N ILE A 59 -0.84 -11.54 -2.00
CA ILE A 59 -0.68 -10.48 -0.99
C ILE A 59 -1.54 -9.25 -1.32
N ARG A 60 -1.56 -8.83 -2.60
CA ARG A 60 -2.43 -7.73 -3.04
C ARG A 60 -3.91 -8.02 -2.74
N THR A 61 -4.35 -9.25 -2.99
CA THR A 61 -5.74 -9.69 -2.73
C THR A 61 -6.04 -9.71 -1.23
N ILE A 62 -5.13 -10.18 -0.39
CA ILE A 62 -5.29 -10.17 1.08
C ILE A 62 -5.50 -8.73 1.57
N VAL A 63 -4.65 -7.80 1.12
CA VAL A 63 -4.79 -6.37 1.45
C VAL A 63 -6.16 -5.85 1.01
N LEU A 64 -6.53 -6.05 -0.26
CA LEU A 64 -7.76 -5.50 -0.82
C LEU A 64 -9.02 -6.08 -0.19
N ASN A 65 -9.02 -7.36 0.19
CA ASN A 65 -10.18 -8.03 0.77
C ASN A 65 -10.35 -7.71 2.25
N GLN A 66 -9.26 -7.56 2.99
CA GLN A 66 -9.31 -7.48 4.45
C GLN A 66 -9.22 -6.07 5.00
N SER A 67 -8.71 -5.11 4.23
CA SER A 67 -8.50 -3.76 4.71
C SER A 67 -9.79 -2.94 4.66
N SER A 68 -10.18 -2.34 5.79
CA SER A 68 -11.16 -1.26 5.84
C SER A 68 -10.51 0.09 5.53
N LYS A 69 -9.20 0.20 5.78
CA LYS A 69 -8.37 1.37 5.49
C LYS A 69 -7.01 0.92 4.95
N ILE A 70 -6.53 1.58 3.91
CA ILE A 70 -5.21 1.37 3.32
C ILE A 70 -4.51 2.72 3.27
N LEU A 71 -3.30 2.81 3.82
CA LEU A 71 -2.41 3.95 3.67
C LEU A 71 -1.13 3.45 2.99
N GLN A 72 -0.72 4.08 1.90
CA GLN A 72 0.46 3.65 1.15
C GLN A 72 1.10 4.80 0.38
N ASP A 73 2.33 4.58 -0.06
CA ASP A 73 2.94 5.40 -1.11
C ASP A 73 2.66 4.80 -2.50
N ASP A 74 3.27 5.35 -3.54
CA ASP A 74 3.18 4.89 -4.93
C ASP A 74 3.70 3.46 -5.17
N THR A 75 4.37 2.84 -4.19
CA THR A 75 4.88 1.48 -4.33
C THR A 75 3.86 0.41 -3.97
N GLY A 76 2.76 0.79 -3.33
CA GLY A 76 1.73 -0.12 -2.82
C GLY A 76 0.82 -0.72 -3.89
N VAL A 77 -0.44 -0.97 -3.51
CA VAL A 77 -1.47 -1.49 -4.41
C VAL A 77 -1.70 -0.50 -5.57
N PRO A 78 -1.65 -0.93 -6.84
CA PRO A 78 -1.91 -0.04 -7.97
C PRO A 78 -3.24 0.67 -7.85
N TYR A 79 -3.30 1.93 -8.27
CA TYR A 79 -4.51 2.76 -8.14
C TYR A 79 -5.71 2.11 -8.83
N LYS A 80 -5.50 1.55 -10.02
CA LYS A 80 -6.52 0.83 -10.80
C LYS A 80 -7.12 -0.41 -10.11
N GLN A 81 -6.43 -0.96 -9.11
CA GLN A 81 -6.88 -2.12 -8.35
C GLN A 81 -7.73 -1.72 -7.13
N LEU A 82 -7.77 -0.43 -6.81
CA LEU A 82 -8.69 0.14 -5.82
C LEU A 82 -10.01 0.45 -6.52
N ASP A 83 -10.99 -0.41 -6.29
CA ASP A 83 -12.35 -0.23 -6.79
C ASP A 83 -12.99 1.02 -6.15
N GLN A 84 -13.12 2.08 -6.94
CA GLN A 84 -13.67 3.38 -6.51
C GLN A 84 -15.15 3.31 -6.13
N SER A 85 -15.87 2.24 -6.52
CA SER A 85 -17.23 1.99 -6.04
C SER A 85 -17.24 1.49 -4.58
N LYS A 86 -16.13 0.90 -4.12
CA LYS A 86 -15.97 0.33 -2.77
C LYS A 86 -15.11 1.18 -1.84
N TYR A 87 -14.24 2.03 -2.39
CA TYR A 87 -13.32 2.86 -1.62
C TYR A 87 -13.53 4.34 -1.89
N ASP A 88 -13.48 5.14 -0.83
CA ASP A 88 -13.20 6.56 -0.88
C ASP A 88 -11.68 6.76 -0.86
N VAL A 89 -11.12 7.30 -1.94
CA VAL A 89 -9.68 7.49 -2.10
C VAL A 89 -9.32 8.97 -1.96
N GLN A 90 -8.31 9.23 -1.15
CA GLN A 90 -7.69 10.54 -0.98
C GLN A 90 -6.21 10.45 -1.36
N LEU A 91 -5.74 11.45 -2.09
CA LEU A 91 -4.41 11.52 -2.66
C LEU A 91 -3.74 12.83 -2.25
N TRP A 92 -2.44 12.79 -1.99
CA TRP A 92 -1.60 13.96 -1.72
C TRP A 92 -0.20 13.76 -2.26
N GLY A 93 0.50 14.85 -2.55
CA GLY A 93 1.92 14.83 -2.91
C GLY A 93 2.17 15.02 -4.39
N THR A 94 3.34 14.60 -4.87
CA THR A 94 3.74 14.75 -6.27
C THR A 94 4.19 13.39 -6.80
N TYR A 95 3.68 13.03 -7.98
CA TYR A 95 3.99 11.78 -8.67
C TYR A 95 4.01 12.01 -10.18
N THR A 96 5.19 12.22 -10.76
CA THR A 96 5.33 12.44 -12.21
C THR A 96 5.98 11.28 -12.94
N LYS A 97 6.78 10.49 -12.23
CA LYS A 97 7.61 9.42 -12.75
C LYS A 97 7.94 8.42 -11.65
N THR A 98 8.62 7.35 -12.03
CA THR A 98 9.38 6.46 -11.13
C THR A 98 10.88 6.65 -11.39
N ILE A 99 11.75 6.06 -10.58
CA ILE A 99 13.17 5.92 -10.95
C ILE A 99 13.31 5.04 -12.20
N LYS A 100 14.39 5.24 -12.97
CA LYS A 100 14.63 4.57 -14.26
C LYS A 100 14.52 3.04 -14.19
N ASP A 101 15.14 2.44 -13.17
CA ASP A 101 15.21 0.98 -13.00
C ASP A 101 13.86 0.36 -12.62
N LEU A 102 12.90 1.19 -12.21
CA LEU A 102 11.55 0.79 -11.81
C LEU A 102 10.46 1.43 -12.68
N SER A 103 10.79 1.81 -13.92
CA SER A 103 9.84 2.39 -14.90
C SER A 103 8.59 1.54 -15.15
N TRP A 104 8.72 0.21 -15.02
CA TRP A 104 7.60 -0.72 -15.10
C TRP A 104 6.55 -0.55 -13.98
N GLY A 105 6.91 0.11 -12.89
CA GLY A 105 6.02 0.41 -11.76
C GLY A 105 5.20 1.68 -11.93
N TYR A 106 5.37 2.41 -13.04
CA TYR A 106 4.65 3.66 -13.27
C TYR A 106 3.14 3.44 -13.44
N ASP A 107 2.33 4.19 -12.68
CA ASP A 107 0.88 4.14 -12.70
C ASP A 107 0.29 5.43 -13.30
N PRO A 108 -0.02 5.45 -14.61
CA PRO A 108 -0.54 6.67 -15.26
C PRO A 108 -1.92 7.08 -14.73
N GLU A 109 -2.71 6.15 -14.21
CA GLU A 109 -4.03 6.47 -13.65
C GLU A 109 -3.90 7.15 -12.29
N LEU A 110 -2.94 6.70 -11.46
CA LEU A 110 -2.59 7.35 -10.21
C LEU A 110 -2.15 8.80 -10.44
N ARG A 111 -1.27 9.03 -11.43
CA ARG A 111 -0.84 10.39 -11.80
C ARG A 111 -2.03 11.26 -12.17
N LYS A 112 -2.88 10.78 -13.09
CA LYS A 112 -4.05 11.53 -13.55
C LYS A 112 -5.01 11.84 -12.39
N ALA A 113 -5.24 10.88 -11.50
CA ALA A 113 -6.10 11.06 -10.34
C ALA A 113 -5.52 12.06 -9.32
N LEU A 114 -4.21 12.03 -9.08
CA LEU A 114 -3.53 12.98 -8.20
C LEU A 114 -3.58 14.40 -8.77
N GLU A 115 -3.34 14.57 -10.07
CA GLU A 115 -3.49 15.85 -10.77
C GLU A 115 -4.93 16.38 -10.66
N ALA A 116 -5.93 15.53 -10.91
CA ALA A 116 -7.34 15.90 -10.81
C ALA A 116 -7.82 16.22 -9.37
N SER A 117 -7.16 15.67 -8.35
CA SER A 117 -7.51 15.90 -6.95
C SER A 117 -7.23 17.33 -6.46
N GLY A 118 -6.34 18.06 -7.14
CA GLY A 118 -5.85 19.37 -6.70
C GLY A 118 -4.89 19.33 -5.50
N ASN A 119 -4.69 18.16 -4.87
CA ASN A 119 -3.80 17.95 -3.72
C ASN A 119 -2.37 17.60 -4.13
N ASN A 120 -1.89 18.13 -5.25
CA ASN A 120 -0.63 17.74 -5.89
C ASN A 120 0.62 18.49 -5.37
N GLN A 121 0.49 19.16 -4.22
CA GLN A 121 1.59 19.89 -3.58
C GLN A 121 2.58 18.94 -2.91
N PRO A 122 3.88 19.27 -2.84
CA PRO A 122 4.88 18.42 -2.20
C PRO A 122 4.52 18.07 -0.76
N LEU A 123 4.79 16.82 -0.36
CA LEU A 123 4.63 16.39 1.02
C LEU A 123 5.68 17.05 1.93
N PRO A 124 5.37 17.29 3.23
CA PRO A 124 6.32 17.86 4.19
C PRO A 124 7.38 16.84 4.66
N PHE A 125 7.44 15.66 4.04
CA PHE A 125 8.39 14.59 4.34
C PHE A 125 8.73 13.81 3.07
N ARG A 126 9.85 13.09 3.10
CA ARG A 126 10.28 12.23 1.99
C ARG A 126 9.67 10.85 2.12
N ILE A 127 9.16 10.32 1.02
CA ILE A 127 8.70 8.93 0.90
C ILE A 127 8.92 8.46 -0.55
N SER A 128 8.71 7.16 -0.81
CA SER A 128 8.92 6.56 -2.13
C SER A 128 10.36 6.57 -2.63
N TYR A 129 10.59 5.93 -3.78
CA TYR A 129 11.89 5.97 -4.45
C TYR A 129 12.27 7.38 -4.91
N ASN A 130 11.28 8.19 -5.30
CA ASN A 130 11.54 9.53 -5.78
C ASN A 130 11.66 10.60 -4.69
N GLY A 131 11.51 10.25 -3.40
CA GLY A 131 11.58 11.22 -2.30
C GLY A 131 12.90 11.98 -2.23
N ASN A 132 14.01 11.36 -2.67
CA ASN A 132 15.31 12.03 -2.79
C ASN A 132 15.40 13.03 -3.95
N TYR A 133 14.49 12.94 -4.91
CA TYR A 133 14.35 13.87 -6.04
C TYR A 133 13.21 14.88 -5.81
N GLY A 134 12.67 14.96 -4.59
CA GLY A 134 11.63 15.93 -4.22
C GLY A 134 10.20 15.51 -4.59
N GLU A 135 9.99 14.29 -5.07
CA GLU A 135 8.64 13.77 -5.37
C GLU A 135 8.30 12.62 -4.42
N GLY A 136 7.16 12.75 -3.75
CA GLY A 136 6.60 11.70 -2.91
C GLY A 136 5.10 11.91 -2.81
N MET A 137 4.36 10.83 -2.63
CA MET A 137 2.90 10.88 -2.62
C MET A 137 2.32 9.89 -1.59
N MET A 138 1.16 10.22 -1.03
CA MET A 138 0.38 9.36 -0.14
C MET A 138 -0.99 9.08 -0.73
N LEU A 139 -1.38 7.80 -0.70
CA LEU A 139 -2.72 7.33 -1.01
C LEU A 139 -3.35 6.81 0.27
N TYR A 140 -4.53 7.32 0.59
CA TYR A 140 -5.39 6.78 1.62
C TYR A 140 -6.70 6.29 1.01
N ALA A 141 -7.00 5.00 1.14
CA ALA A 141 -8.26 4.41 0.72
C ALA A 141 -9.05 3.94 1.94
N LYS A 142 -10.29 4.40 2.08
CA LYS A 142 -11.22 3.96 3.13
C LYS A 142 -12.40 3.25 2.48
N ARG A 143 -12.73 2.05 2.94
CA ARG A 143 -13.90 1.30 2.45
C ARG A 143 -15.20 2.05 2.83
N LYS A 144 -16.12 2.14 1.87
CA LYS A 144 -17.47 2.72 2.04
C LYS A 144 -18.35 1.84 2.91
#